data_AF-A0A920EAP7-F1
#
_entry.id   AF-A0A920EAP7-F1
#
_cell.length_a   1.000
_cell.length_b   1.000
_cell.length_c   1.000
_cell.angle_alpha   90.00
_cell.angle_beta   90.00
_cell.angle_gamma   90.00
#
_symmetry.space_group_name_H-M   'P 1'
#
loop_
_entity.id
_entity.type
_entity.pdbx_description
1 polymer ?
#
loop_
_entity_poly.entity_id
_entity_poly.type
_entity_poly.pdbx_seq_one_letter_code
_entity_poly.pdbx_strand_id
1 'polypeptide(L)'
;MVIGKPTKICPAGEALDYVAGYCVVNDLSERYFQMQLTGQWTKGKSCDGFGPVGPYLLTRDQVSDPQNLDMSVTVNGATMQNGNSRDMIFSVRQIIAHLSELMTLHPGDIIATGTPAGVGMGQKPDPVYLQDGDEIVTTIAGLGSQRQLVVAEG
;
A
#
# COMPACT_ATOMS: atom_id res chain seq x y z
N MET A 1 -5.95 1.73 -3.22
CA MET A 1 -7.28 2.01 -3.83
C MET A 1 -7.10 2.23 -5.33
N VAL A 2 -8.17 2.08 -6.12
CA VAL A 2 -8.15 2.27 -7.58
C VAL A 2 -9.17 3.33 -8.00
N ILE A 3 -8.74 4.33 -8.77
CA ILE A 3 -9.60 5.38 -9.31
C ILE A 3 -10.45 4.83 -10.46
N GLY A 4 -11.73 5.16 -10.48
CA GLY A 4 -12.70 4.70 -11.49
C GLY A 4 -13.23 5.78 -12.41
N LYS A 5 -13.07 7.05 -12.05
CA LYS A 5 -13.50 8.21 -12.85
C LYS A 5 -12.42 9.28 -12.83
N PRO A 6 -12.24 10.02 -13.94
CA PRO A 6 -11.29 11.12 -13.95
C PRO A 6 -11.69 12.18 -12.92
N THR A 7 -10.72 12.72 -12.19
CA THR A 7 -10.98 13.78 -11.20
C THR A 7 -9.81 14.74 -11.03
N LYS A 8 -10.12 16.02 -10.79
CA LYS A 8 -9.15 17.10 -10.58
C LYS A 8 -9.80 18.15 -9.68
N ILE A 9 -9.09 18.63 -8.66
CA ILE A 9 -9.56 19.59 -7.64
C ILE A 9 -10.88 19.07 -7.01
N CYS A 10 -10.84 17.83 -6.52
CA CYS A 10 -11.97 17.15 -5.90
C CYS A 10 -12.12 17.55 -4.43
N PRO A 11 -13.29 18.01 -3.98
CA PRO A 11 -13.57 18.15 -2.55
C PRO A 11 -13.52 16.79 -1.84
N ALA A 12 -13.00 16.74 -0.61
CA ALA A 12 -12.88 15.49 0.16
C ALA A 12 -14.23 14.79 0.43
N GLY A 13 -15.33 15.56 0.51
CA GLY A 13 -16.69 15.02 0.68
C GLY A 13 -17.14 14.10 -0.46
N GLU A 14 -16.69 14.38 -1.68
CA GLU A 14 -17.07 13.66 -2.91
C GLU A 14 -16.02 12.63 -3.34
N ALA A 15 -14.85 12.63 -2.70
CA ALA A 15 -13.68 11.85 -3.11
C ALA A 15 -13.97 10.35 -3.37
N LEU A 16 -14.80 9.71 -2.54
CA LEU A 16 -15.10 8.28 -2.71
C LEU A 16 -16.00 7.99 -3.91
N ASP A 17 -16.64 8.99 -4.54
CA ASP A 17 -17.45 8.82 -5.77
C ASP A 17 -16.63 8.59 -7.03
N TYR A 18 -15.33 8.84 -6.93
CA TYR A 18 -14.35 8.63 -7.99
C TYR A 18 -13.58 7.32 -7.84
N VAL A 19 -13.80 6.55 -6.77
CA VAL A 19 -13.11 5.27 -6.52
C VAL A 19 -13.86 4.13 -7.20
N ALA A 20 -13.15 3.32 -8.00
CA ALA A 20 -13.68 2.06 -8.55
C ALA A 20 -13.74 0.98 -7.48
N GLY A 21 -12.69 0.87 -6.66
CA GLY A 21 -12.58 -0.17 -5.67
C GLY A 21 -11.30 -0.15 -4.85
N TYR A 22 -11.14 -1.21 -4.06
CA TYR A 22 -10.04 -1.39 -3.12
C TYR A 22 -9.41 -2.77 -3.31
N CYS A 23 -8.09 -2.83 -3.14
CA CYS A 23 -7.28 -4.02 -3.29
C CYS A 23 -6.07 -3.91 -2.35
N VAL A 24 -5.46 -5.04 -2.02
CA VAL A 24 -4.21 -5.06 -1.25
C VAL A 24 -3.07 -4.64 -2.17
N VAL A 25 -2.16 -3.82 -1.64
CA VAL A 25 -0.90 -3.44 -2.29
C VAL A 25 0.21 -3.62 -1.26
N ASN A 26 1.27 -4.33 -1.62
CA ASN A 26 2.51 -4.33 -0.85
C ASN A 26 3.51 -3.38 -1.50
N ASP A 27 3.95 -2.33 -0.79
CA ASP A 27 4.93 -1.35 -1.27
C ASP A 27 6.32 -1.76 -0.78
N LEU A 28 6.93 -2.73 -1.47
CA LEU A 28 8.24 -3.25 -1.13
C LEU A 28 9.30 -2.18 -1.35
N SER A 29 10.35 -2.19 -0.51
CA SER A 29 11.34 -1.12 -0.51
C SER A 29 12.73 -1.66 -0.23
N GLU A 30 13.64 -1.49 -1.18
CA GLU A 30 15.08 -1.65 -0.97
C GLU A 30 15.59 -0.35 -0.34
N ARG A 31 16.01 -0.45 0.93
CA ARG A 31 16.30 0.73 1.76
C ARG A 31 17.64 1.34 1.43
N TYR A 32 18.61 0.56 0.94
CA TYR A 32 19.88 1.12 0.48
C TYR A 32 19.66 1.99 -0.77
N PHE A 33 18.92 1.53 -1.78
CA PHE A 33 18.55 2.27 -2.98
C PHE A 33 17.73 3.49 -2.60
N GLN A 34 16.74 3.33 -1.72
CA GLN A 34 15.89 4.44 -1.31
C GLN A 34 16.70 5.58 -0.66
N MET A 35 17.64 5.24 0.24
CA MET A 35 18.31 6.22 1.12
C MET A 35 19.71 6.64 0.67
N GLN A 36 20.48 5.76 0.03
CA GLN A 36 21.93 5.94 -0.19
C GLN A 36 22.28 6.24 -1.64
N LEU A 37 21.45 5.84 -2.61
CA LEU A 37 21.65 6.20 -4.01
C LEU A 37 21.09 7.60 -4.32
N THR A 38 21.57 8.23 -5.39
CA THR A 38 21.17 9.60 -5.80
C THR A 38 19.75 9.66 -6.35
N GLY A 39 19.07 10.79 -6.19
CA GLY A 39 17.71 11.02 -6.69
C GLY A 39 16.59 10.66 -5.71
N GLN A 40 15.36 10.52 -6.22
CA GLN A 40 14.14 10.39 -5.41
C GLN A 40 13.90 8.97 -4.85
N TRP A 41 12.93 8.83 -3.95
CA TRP A 41 12.62 7.56 -3.28
C TRP A 41 12.11 6.46 -4.21
N THR A 42 11.53 6.84 -5.35
CA THR A 42 10.92 5.92 -6.34
C THR A 42 11.85 4.77 -6.73
N LYS A 43 13.16 5.03 -6.84
CA LYS A 43 14.15 4.02 -7.23
C LYS A 43 14.25 2.82 -6.28
N GLY A 44 14.02 3.03 -4.98
CA GLY A 44 14.00 1.93 -4.00
C GLY A 44 12.71 1.14 -3.98
N LYS A 45 11.69 1.55 -4.74
CA LYS A 45 10.33 1.01 -4.73
C LYS A 45 9.87 0.45 -6.09
N SER A 46 10.76 0.47 -7.08
CA SER A 46 10.41 0.22 -8.48
C SER A 46 11.23 -0.91 -9.10
N CYS A 47 11.88 -1.74 -8.29
CA CYS A 47 12.49 -2.98 -8.78
C CYS A 47 11.39 -3.95 -9.26
N ASP A 48 11.75 -4.88 -10.13
CA ASP A 48 10.82 -5.87 -10.65
C ASP A 48 10.16 -6.64 -9.49
N GLY A 49 8.83 -6.70 -9.50
CA GLY A 49 8.05 -7.35 -8.46
C GLY A 49 7.80 -6.53 -7.17
N PHE A 50 8.25 -5.28 -7.07
CA PHE A 50 8.14 -4.50 -5.81
C PHE A 50 6.76 -3.91 -5.50
N GLY A 51 5.81 -4.02 -6.44
CA GLY A 51 4.45 -3.52 -6.26
C GLY A 51 3.38 -4.59 -6.53
N PRO A 52 3.32 -5.71 -5.80
CA PRO A 52 2.25 -6.68 -5.98
C PRO A 52 0.90 -6.07 -5.59
N VAL A 53 -0.07 -6.22 -6.50
CA VAL A 53 -1.45 -5.72 -6.37
C VAL A 53 -2.42 -6.88 -6.52
N GLY A 54 -3.48 -6.90 -5.70
CA GLY A 54 -4.49 -7.96 -5.72
C GLY A 54 -4.69 -8.57 -4.33
N PRO A 55 -5.15 -9.83 -4.19
CA PRO A 55 -5.46 -10.79 -5.26
C PRO A 55 -6.70 -10.44 -6.10
N TYR A 56 -7.55 -9.55 -5.60
CA TYR A 56 -8.74 -9.07 -6.30
C TYR A 56 -8.96 -7.58 -6.04
N LEU A 57 -9.78 -6.98 -6.90
CA LEU A 57 -10.34 -5.65 -6.72
C LEU A 57 -11.78 -5.81 -6.23
N LEU A 58 -12.06 -5.42 -4.99
CA LEU A 58 -13.44 -5.29 -4.53
C LEU A 58 -13.99 -3.94 -4.93
N THR A 59 -15.20 -3.93 -5.49
CA THR A 59 -15.85 -2.68 -5.87
C THR A 59 -16.17 -1.86 -4.62
N ARG A 60 -16.30 -0.55 -4.80
CA ARG A 60 -16.52 0.38 -3.69
C ARG A 60 -17.70 -0.02 -2.79
N ASP A 61 -18.79 -0.50 -3.36
CA ASP A 61 -20.00 -0.93 -2.64
C ASP A 61 -19.81 -2.21 -1.80
N GLN A 62 -18.78 -3.00 -2.08
CA GLN A 62 -18.42 -4.19 -1.31
C GLN A 62 -17.54 -3.87 -0.08
N VAL A 63 -17.06 -2.63 0.05
CA VAL A 63 -16.22 -2.18 1.16
C VAL A 63 -16.97 -1.10 1.93
N SER A 64 -17.56 -1.48 3.07
CA SER A 64 -18.46 -0.60 3.82
C SER A 64 -17.79 0.68 4.33
N ASP A 65 -16.55 0.57 4.83
CA ASP A 65 -15.77 1.71 5.29
C ASP A 65 -14.28 1.52 4.96
N PRO A 66 -13.75 2.17 3.92
CA PRO A 66 -12.34 2.07 3.56
C PRO A 66 -11.42 2.79 4.57
N GLN A 67 -11.99 3.55 5.51
CA GLN A 67 -11.26 4.16 6.61
C GLN A 67 -11.21 3.27 7.85
N ASN A 68 -11.84 2.08 7.86
CA ASN A 68 -11.80 1.17 9.00
C ASN A 68 -11.57 -0.30 8.60
N LEU A 69 -10.37 -0.59 8.09
CA LEU A 69 -9.93 -1.91 7.66
C LEU A 69 -8.73 -2.36 8.50
N ASP A 70 -8.86 -3.51 9.15
CA ASP A 70 -7.72 -4.17 9.81
C ASP A 70 -6.75 -4.72 8.77
N MET A 71 -5.46 -4.58 9.01
CA MET A 71 -4.41 -5.02 8.11
C MET A 71 -3.21 -5.59 8.85
N SER A 72 -2.57 -6.58 8.25
CA SER A 72 -1.39 -7.22 8.81
C SER A 72 -0.41 -7.68 7.74
N VAL A 73 0.85 -7.79 8.13
CA VAL A 73 1.91 -8.43 7.35
C VAL A 73 2.62 -9.42 8.25
N THR A 74 2.73 -10.67 7.80
CA THR A 74 3.57 -11.68 8.46
C THR A 74 4.73 -12.08 7.56
N VAL A 75 5.88 -12.38 8.16
CA VAL A 75 7.04 -12.99 7.49
C VAL A 75 7.32 -14.32 8.16
N ASN A 76 7.29 -15.43 7.42
CA ASN A 76 7.43 -16.80 7.94
C ASN A 76 6.49 -17.09 9.13
N GLY A 77 5.26 -16.58 9.06
CA GLY A 77 4.25 -16.69 10.12
C GLY A 77 4.43 -15.74 11.31
N ALA A 78 5.55 -15.01 11.42
CA ALA A 78 5.74 -14.00 12.45
C ALA A 78 5.11 -12.66 12.03
N THR A 79 4.25 -12.08 12.87
CA THR A 79 3.63 -10.78 12.59
C THR A 79 4.65 -9.65 12.67
N MET A 80 4.86 -8.97 11.53
CA MET A 80 5.75 -7.82 11.41
C MET A 80 4.98 -6.51 11.50
N GLN A 81 3.80 -6.45 10.88
CA GLN A 81 2.93 -5.28 10.91
C GLN A 81 1.51 -5.69 11.30
N ASN A 82 0.87 -4.86 12.11
CA ASN A 82 -0.53 -5.00 12.50
C ASN A 82 -1.08 -3.59 12.75
N GLY A 83 -2.14 -3.22 12.05
CA GLY A 83 -2.71 -1.89 12.17
C GLY A 83 -4.11 -1.81 11.58
N ASN A 84 -4.69 -0.62 11.61
CA ASN A 84 -5.99 -0.35 11.02
C ASN A 84 -5.94 0.96 10.24
N SER A 85 -6.67 1.05 9.13
CA SER A 85 -6.72 2.27 8.32
C SER A 85 -7.27 3.48 9.09
N ARG A 86 -8.01 3.28 10.20
CA ARG A 86 -8.53 4.38 11.03
C ARG A 86 -7.42 5.22 11.65
N ASP A 87 -6.22 4.65 11.76
CA ASP A 87 -5.03 5.31 12.32
C ASP A 87 -4.22 6.07 11.26
N MET A 88 -4.68 6.10 10.00
CA MET A 88 -4.04 6.88 8.94
C MET A 88 -4.07 8.38 9.28
N ILE A 89 -2.91 9.04 9.17
CA ILE A 89 -2.77 10.49 9.37
C ILE A 89 -3.63 11.28 8.37
N PHE A 90 -3.68 10.82 7.12
CA PHE A 90 -4.54 11.37 6.08
C PHE A 90 -5.53 10.30 5.64
N SER A 91 -6.81 10.59 5.76
CA SER A 91 -7.89 9.70 5.30
C SER A 91 -7.82 9.44 3.80
N VAL A 92 -8.46 8.35 3.36
CA VAL A 92 -8.64 8.01 1.93
C VAL A 92 -9.20 9.20 1.14
N ARG A 93 -10.15 9.92 1.74
CA ARG A 93 -10.77 11.12 1.16
C ARG A 93 -9.78 12.28 1.00
N GLN A 94 -8.97 12.54 2.02
CA GLN A 94 -7.96 13.60 2.00
C GLN A 94 -6.85 13.30 0.98
N ILE A 95 -6.43 12.04 0.85
CA ILE A 95 -5.42 11.64 -0.13
C ILE A 95 -5.90 11.95 -1.56
N ILE A 96 -7.13 11.56 -1.91
CA ILE A 96 -7.70 11.83 -3.24
C ILE A 96 -7.82 13.34 -3.48
N ALA A 97 -8.41 14.07 -2.52
CA ALA A 97 -8.57 15.51 -2.63
C ALA A 97 -7.23 16.20 -2.88
N HIS A 98 -6.23 15.91 -2.06
CA HIS A 98 -4.90 16.50 -2.18
C HIS A 98 -4.21 16.15 -3.50
N LEU A 99 -4.17 14.88 -3.90
CA LEU A 99 -3.52 14.50 -5.16
C LEU A 99 -4.22 15.13 -6.37
N SER A 100 -5.54 15.27 -6.31
CA SER A 100 -6.32 15.88 -7.39
C SER A 100 -6.08 17.39 -7.56
N GLU A 101 -5.57 18.09 -6.55
CA GLU A 101 -5.13 19.48 -6.66
C GLU A 101 -3.83 19.60 -7.48
N LEU A 102 -2.98 18.57 -7.41
CA LEU A 102 -1.67 18.53 -8.06
C LEU A 102 -1.76 18.03 -9.50
N MET A 103 -2.62 17.04 -9.76
CA MET A 103 -2.76 16.40 -11.06
C MET A 103 -4.16 15.85 -11.28
N THR A 104 -4.52 15.63 -12.55
CA THR A 104 -5.71 14.83 -12.87
C THR A 104 -5.45 13.38 -12.45
N LEU A 105 -6.34 12.80 -11.66
CA LEU A 105 -6.39 11.36 -11.42
C LEU A 105 -7.21 10.70 -12.52
N HIS A 106 -6.73 9.59 -13.08
CA HIS A 106 -7.34 8.89 -14.19
C HIS A 106 -7.93 7.53 -13.76
N PRO A 107 -8.97 7.03 -14.46
CA PRO A 107 -9.44 5.67 -14.24
C PRO A 107 -8.31 4.66 -14.42
N GLY A 108 -8.15 3.75 -13.45
CA GLY A 108 -7.05 2.79 -13.40
C GLY A 108 -5.87 3.22 -12.53
N ASP A 109 -5.79 4.49 -12.12
CA ASP A 109 -4.73 4.94 -11.21
C ASP A 109 -4.83 4.20 -9.87
N ILE A 110 -3.70 3.65 -9.44
CA ILE A 110 -3.57 2.94 -8.16
C ILE A 110 -2.86 3.85 -7.18
N ILE A 111 -3.51 4.09 -6.04
CA ILE A 111 -2.93 4.85 -4.93
C ILE A 111 -2.66 3.89 -3.77
N ALA A 112 -1.37 3.67 -3.48
CA ALA A 112 -0.91 3.02 -2.26
C ALA A 112 -0.93 4.05 -1.13
N THR A 113 -1.74 3.82 -0.10
CA THR A 113 -2.13 4.85 0.88
C THR A 113 -1.19 4.97 2.09
N GLY A 114 -0.01 4.35 2.01
CA GLY A 114 0.92 4.24 3.13
C GLY A 114 0.85 2.88 3.84
N THR A 115 1.62 2.75 4.91
CA THR A 115 1.80 1.50 5.66
C THR A 115 1.78 1.76 7.16
N PRO A 116 1.22 0.87 7.99
CA PRO A 116 1.24 1.00 9.44
C PRO A 116 2.67 0.79 10.02
N ALA A 117 2.83 1.01 11.32
CA ALA A 117 4.08 0.72 12.03
C ALA A 117 4.49 -0.76 11.93
N GLY A 118 5.76 -1.07 12.24
CA GLY A 118 6.30 -2.43 12.25
C GLY A 118 7.13 -2.81 11.02
N VAL A 119 7.34 -1.87 10.08
CA VAL A 119 8.25 -2.07 8.94
C VAL A 119 9.63 -2.50 9.44
N GLY A 120 10.26 -3.40 8.69
CA GLY A 120 11.54 -4.00 9.07
C GLY A 120 12.66 -3.01 9.44
N MET A 121 12.75 -1.89 8.71
CA MET A 121 13.70 -0.80 9.00
C MET A 121 13.49 -0.13 10.37
N GLY A 122 12.27 -0.15 10.89
CA GLY A 122 11.90 0.45 12.16
C GLY A 122 12.02 -0.49 13.37
N GLN A 123 12.30 -1.77 13.15
CA GLN A 123 12.49 -2.76 14.20
C GLN A 123 13.73 -2.44 15.05
N LYS A 124 13.68 -2.86 16.33
CA LYS A 124 14.72 -2.61 17.34
C LYS A 124 15.06 -3.90 18.08
N PRO A 125 16.32 -4.11 18.55
CA PRO A 125 17.45 -3.16 18.48
C PRO A 125 17.98 -2.95 17.06
N ASP A 126 17.90 -3.98 16.22
CA ASP A 126 18.39 -3.98 14.86
C ASP A 126 17.24 -4.03 13.85
N PRO A 127 17.40 -3.39 12.67
CA PRO A 127 16.49 -3.56 11.55
C PRO A 127 16.40 -5.02 11.12
N VAL A 128 15.20 -5.44 10.68
CA VAL A 128 14.96 -6.76 10.09
C VAL A 128 14.66 -6.57 8.61
N TYR A 129 15.42 -7.20 7.73
CA TYR A 129 15.21 -7.15 6.28
C TYR A 129 14.88 -8.53 5.75
N LEU A 130 14.08 -8.57 4.68
CA LEU A 130 13.72 -9.80 3.98
C LEU A 130 14.96 -10.51 3.46
N GLN A 131 14.96 -11.84 3.56
CA GLN A 131 16.00 -12.73 3.07
C GLN A 131 15.46 -13.65 1.97
N ASP A 132 16.36 -14.26 1.22
CA ASP A 132 16.02 -15.35 0.30
C ASP A 132 15.26 -16.47 1.03
N GLY A 133 14.15 -16.92 0.45
CA GLY A 133 13.28 -17.94 1.01
C GLY A 133 12.22 -17.45 2.00
N ASP A 134 12.21 -16.15 2.37
CA ASP A 134 11.16 -15.61 3.25
C ASP A 134 9.78 -15.64 2.57
N GLU A 135 8.77 -16.16 3.27
CA GLU A 135 7.37 -16.05 2.85
C GLU A 135 6.72 -14.82 3.50
N ILE A 136 6.23 -13.90 2.66
CA ILE A 136 5.47 -12.73 3.07
C ILE A 136 3.98 -13.01 2.86
N VAL A 137 3.16 -12.73 3.87
CA VAL A 137 1.71 -12.72 3.74
C VAL A 137 1.17 -11.35 4.12
N THR A 138 0.57 -10.65 3.15
CA THR A 138 -0.03 -9.32 3.34
C THR A 138 -1.53 -9.44 3.28
N THR A 139 -2.22 -9.06 4.35
CA THR A 139 -3.67 -9.24 4.50
C THR A 139 -4.34 -7.92 4.86
N ILE A 140 -5.48 -7.64 4.22
CA ILE A 140 -6.42 -6.61 4.67
C ILE A 140 -7.79 -7.26 4.82
N ALA A 141 -8.42 -7.08 5.98
CA ALA A 141 -9.71 -7.67 6.30
C ALA A 141 -10.75 -7.32 5.23
N GLY A 142 -11.46 -8.32 4.73
CA GLY A 142 -12.42 -8.19 3.63
C GLY A 142 -11.80 -8.12 2.23
N LEU A 143 -10.54 -7.70 2.06
CA LEU A 143 -9.86 -7.62 0.75
C LEU A 143 -8.96 -8.83 0.43
N GLY A 144 -8.85 -9.77 1.35
CA GLY A 144 -8.08 -11.00 1.17
C GLY A 144 -6.61 -10.88 1.53
N SER A 145 -5.84 -11.86 1.08
CA SER A 145 -4.41 -12.00 1.38
C SER A 145 -3.60 -12.25 0.11
N GLN A 146 -2.44 -11.62 0.04
CA GLN A 146 -1.38 -11.94 -0.90
C GLN A 146 -0.35 -12.85 -0.22
N ARG A 147 0.26 -13.76 -0.96
CA ARG A 147 1.42 -14.55 -0.51
C ARG A 147 2.54 -14.42 -1.52
N GLN A 148 3.73 -14.10 -1.06
CA GLN A 148 4.92 -13.92 -1.89
C GLN A 148 6.10 -14.66 -1.28
N LEU A 149 6.81 -15.44 -2.11
CA LEU A 149 8.11 -16.00 -1.75
C LEU A 149 9.20 -15.04 -2.22
N VAL A 150 10.06 -14.63 -1.31
CA VAL A 150 11.26 -13.84 -1.64
C VAL A 150 12.29 -14.78 -2.25
N VAL A 151 12.80 -14.41 -3.41
CA VAL A 151 13.85 -15.15 -4.12
C VAL A 151 14.97 -14.18 -4.47
N ALA A 152 16.20 -14.51 -4.08
CA ALA A 152 17.37 -13.75 -4.46
C ALA A 152 17.56 -13.78 -5.98
N GLU A 153 17.90 -12.62 -6.54
CA GLU A 153 18.32 -12.52 -7.93
C GLU A 153 19.72 -13.14 -8.07
N GLY A 154 19.90 -14.00 -9.08
CA GLY A 154 21.12 -14.79 -9.31
C GLY A 154 22.19 -14.09 -10.15
#